data_AF-A0A938MHX0-F1
#
_entry.id   AF-A0A938MHX0-F1
#
_cell.length_a   1.000
_cell.length_b   1.000
_cell.length_c   1.000
_cell.angle_alpha   90.00
_cell.angle_beta   90.00
_cell.angle_gamma   90.00
#
_symmetry.space_group_name_H-M   'P 1'
#
loop_
_entity.id
_entity.type
_entity.pdbx_description
1 polymer ?
#
loop_
_entity_poly.entity_id
_entity_poly.type
_entity_poly.pdbx_seq_one_letter_code
_entity_poly.pdbx_strand_id
1 'polypeptide(L)'
;MSALCKLTTVVLGALGLALLAPAVTRGAGGPSERRTALVEQAAKELDAVSALSAALKDENLVVRRTAARLLADLGPPARPALAEALDNSDFLVRRAALWAVCDPLSAEALPYLTKALKDPHPVMRLTAINLLVQLQPRTQPVTELLNQARQDDSPAVRNVAAQALWPFHKEPVSVRDRKDWDHDIKVVQTIPIPKEGWRFKTDPKTDGHLQKWYEPGFDDASWFAIAIEVAWEKQGHEYDGVAWYRGGFELPAKPDHLAVEIRFEAVDECAWVWLNGQYVGQHDIGPEGWDKPFTLDITKEVKWGQRNQITVRVHDSAYAGGIWKPVKIEVLK
;
A
#
# COMPACT_ATOMS: atom_id res chain seq x y z
N MET A 1 72.38 -53.30 2.85
CA MET A 1 72.33 -53.83 1.46
C MET A 1 71.35 -54.98 1.43
N SER A 2 70.55 -55.13 0.36
CA SER A 2 69.35 -56.00 0.25
C SER A 2 68.11 -55.39 0.93
N ALA A 3 66.83 -55.64 0.59
CA ALA A 3 66.19 -56.58 -0.32
C ALA A 3 64.70 -56.16 -0.48
N LEU A 4 64.10 -56.43 -1.65
CA LEU A 4 62.85 -57.19 -1.84
C LEU A 4 61.57 -56.95 -0.99
N CYS A 5 60.45 -57.08 -1.71
CA CYS A 5 59.17 -57.72 -1.34
C CYS A 5 57.91 -56.86 -1.18
N LYS A 6 57.09 -56.97 -2.23
CA LYS A 6 55.69 -57.44 -2.23
C LYS A 6 54.57 -56.39 -2.08
N LEU A 7 53.96 -56.13 -3.25
CA LEU A 7 52.52 -56.12 -3.41
C LEU A 7 51.88 -57.30 -2.67
N THR A 8 50.87 -57.01 -1.86
CA THR A 8 49.77 -57.95 -1.64
C THR A 8 48.47 -57.17 -1.59
N THR A 9 47.71 -57.34 -2.66
CA THR A 9 46.28 -57.10 -2.77
C THR A 9 45.56 -57.80 -1.63
N VAL A 10 44.79 -57.05 -0.82
CA VAL A 10 43.63 -57.58 -0.10
C VAL A 10 42.43 -56.77 -0.55
N VAL A 11 41.66 -57.37 -1.46
CA VAL A 11 40.26 -57.04 -1.71
C VAL A 11 39.46 -57.93 -0.79
N LEU A 12 38.76 -57.35 0.18
CA LEU A 12 37.57 -57.86 0.89
C LEU A 12 37.21 -56.74 1.89
N GLY A 13 36.06 -56.09 1.91
CA GLY A 13 34.84 -56.18 1.15
C GLY A 13 34.00 -54.94 1.52
N ALA A 14 32.97 -54.69 0.71
CA ALA A 14 32.01 -53.64 0.95
C ALA A 14 31.41 -53.72 2.37
N LEU A 15 31.53 -52.62 3.11
CA LEU A 15 30.59 -52.25 4.16
C LEU A 15 30.48 -50.73 4.10
N GLY A 16 29.45 -50.27 3.40
CA GLY A 16 29.08 -48.87 3.37
C GLY A 16 28.83 -48.39 4.80
N LEU A 17 29.69 -47.50 5.29
CA LEU A 17 29.31 -46.58 6.35
C LEU A 17 28.34 -45.58 5.71
N ALA A 18 27.07 -45.96 5.65
CA ALA A 18 26.00 -45.00 5.65
C ALA A 18 26.15 -44.20 6.95
N LEU A 19 26.62 -42.96 6.84
CA LEU A 19 26.45 -41.94 7.87
C LEU A 19 24.94 -41.83 8.11
N LEU A 20 24.46 -42.53 9.13
CA LEU A 20 23.16 -42.34 9.72
C LEU A 20 23.12 -40.91 10.27
N ALA A 21 22.58 -39.99 9.46
CA ALA A 21 22.04 -38.76 9.97
C ALA A 21 21.05 -39.12 11.10
N PRO A 22 21.08 -38.47 12.27
CA PRO A 22 20.08 -38.73 13.29
C PRO A 22 18.75 -38.28 12.73
N ALA A 23 17.92 -39.27 12.43
CA ALA A 23 16.53 -39.10 12.10
C ALA A 23 15.83 -38.44 13.30
N VAL A 24 15.73 -37.11 13.31
CA VAL A 24 14.65 -36.41 14.01
C VAL A 24 13.40 -36.55 13.15
N THR A 25 13.02 -37.79 12.84
CA THR A 25 11.75 -38.13 12.23
C THR A 25 10.95 -38.84 13.32
N ARG A 26 9.91 -38.15 13.82
CA ARG A 26 9.00 -38.64 14.89
C ARG A 26 9.69 -38.92 16.24
N GLY A 27 10.28 -37.89 16.85
CA GLY A 27 10.67 -37.98 18.27
C GLY A 27 9.45 -38.21 19.15
N ALA A 28 9.51 -39.24 20.00
CA ALA A 28 8.46 -39.72 20.91
C ALA A 28 8.12 -38.77 22.08
N GLY A 29 8.10 -37.46 21.83
CA GLY A 29 7.84 -36.41 22.81
C GLY A 29 6.67 -35.52 22.40
N GLY A 30 6.03 -34.89 23.39
CA GLY A 30 4.91 -33.96 23.17
C GLY A 30 5.32 -32.72 22.37
N PRO A 31 4.37 -31.95 21.80
CA PRO A 31 4.68 -30.76 20.99
C PRO A 31 5.59 -29.74 21.67
N SER A 32 5.49 -29.59 23.00
CA SER A 32 6.35 -28.70 23.76
C SER A 32 7.81 -29.16 23.78
N GLU A 33 8.04 -30.46 23.95
CA GLU A 33 9.39 -31.06 23.98
C GLU A 33 10.04 -30.96 22.60
N ARG A 34 9.27 -31.27 21.53
CA ARG A 34 9.73 -31.09 20.15
C ARG A 34 10.12 -29.63 19.89
N ARG A 35 9.31 -28.68 20.34
CA ARG A 35 9.62 -27.25 20.19
C ARG A 35 10.91 -26.85 20.93
N THR A 36 11.10 -27.31 22.16
CA THR A 36 12.32 -27.04 22.94
C THR A 36 13.55 -27.61 22.24
N ALA A 37 13.47 -28.83 21.74
CA ALA A 37 14.56 -29.46 20.99
C ALA A 37 14.96 -28.65 19.74
N LEU A 38 14.00 -28.10 19.00
CA LEU A 38 14.29 -27.25 17.83
C LEU A 38 15.05 -25.98 18.22
N VAL A 39 14.71 -25.35 19.35
CA VAL A 39 15.40 -24.14 19.84
C VAL A 39 16.84 -24.47 20.23
N GLU A 40 17.04 -25.57 20.95
CA GLU A 40 18.39 -26.03 21.33
C GLU A 40 19.23 -26.41 20.11
N GLN A 41 18.62 -26.99 19.08
CA GLN A 41 19.31 -27.37 17.86
C GLN A 41 19.69 -26.15 17.00
N ALA A 42 18.82 -25.16 16.90
CA ALA A 42 19.13 -23.91 16.22
C ALA A 42 20.34 -23.19 16.84
N ALA A 43 20.49 -23.25 18.16
CA ALA A 43 21.63 -22.65 18.88
C ALA A 43 22.97 -23.36 18.65
N LYS A 44 22.97 -24.56 18.08
CA LYS A 44 24.20 -25.37 17.87
C LYS A 44 24.82 -25.20 16.49
N GLU A 45 24.17 -24.46 15.58
CA GLU A 45 24.52 -24.12 14.18
C GLU A 45 24.82 -25.30 13.22
N LEU A 46 25.47 -26.38 13.67
CA LEU A 46 25.79 -27.57 12.90
C LEU A 46 24.51 -28.37 12.59
N ASP A 47 24.17 -28.49 11.30
CA ASP A 47 23.04 -29.25 10.76
C ASP A 47 21.63 -28.81 11.26
N ALA A 48 21.50 -27.56 11.71
CA ALA A 48 20.21 -27.00 12.17
C ALA A 48 19.18 -26.91 11.04
N VAL A 49 19.61 -26.57 9.82
CA VAL A 49 18.71 -26.39 8.67
C VAL A 49 17.94 -27.68 8.37
N SER A 50 18.58 -28.85 8.38
CA SER A 50 17.94 -30.13 8.04
C SER A 50 16.81 -30.49 9.00
N ALA A 51 17.06 -30.42 10.32
CA ALA A 51 16.07 -30.75 11.32
C ALA A 51 14.92 -29.74 11.40
N LEU A 52 15.22 -28.44 11.29
CA LEU A 52 14.19 -27.42 11.22
C LEU A 52 13.33 -27.57 9.96
N SER A 53 13.94 -27.93 8.82
CA SER A 53 13.20 -28.21 7.58
C SER A 53 12.24 -29.39 7.73
N ALA A 54 12.67 -30.46 8.42
CA ALA A 54 11.80 -31.59 8.74
C ALA A 54 10.60 -31.16 9.62
N ALA A 55 10.84 -30.28 10.60
CA ALA A 55 9.81 -29.79 11.51
C ALA A 55 8.76 -28.87 10.85
N LEU A 56 9.00 -28.36 9.64
CA LEU A 56 7.96 -27.67 8.86
C LEU A 56 6.77 -28.57 8.49
N LYS A 57 6.95 -29.89 8.57
CA LYS A 57 5.92 -30.91 8.28
C LYS A 57 5.29 -31.49 9.56
N ASP A 58 5.61 -30.96 10.75
CA ASP A 58 5.06 -31.42 12.02
C ASP A 58 3.53 -31.27 12.04
N GLU A 59 2.83 -32.21 12.68
CA GLU A 59 1.38 -32.18 12.84
C GLU A 59 0.92 -30.92 13.63
N ASN A 60 1.74 -30.48 14.57
CA ASN A 60 1.44 -29.38 15.46
C ASN A 60 1.86 -28.04 14.83
N LEU A 61 0.88 -27.14 14.67
CA LEU A 61 1.07 -25.81 14.09
C LEU A 61 2.13 -24.96 14.83
N VAL A 62 2.26 -25.09 16.15
CA VAL A 62 3.23 -24.32 16.94
C VAL A 62 4.65 -24.78 16.66
N VAL A 63 4.85 -26.09 16.47
CA VAL A 63 6.16 -26.65 16.08
C VAL A 63 6.53 -26.16 14.68
N ARG A 64 5.61 -26.24 13.71
CA ARG A 64 5.85 -25.73 12.34
C ARG A 64 6.23 -24.25 12.32
N ARG A 65 5.49 -23.40 13.04
CA ARG A 65 5.76 -21.96 13.13
C ARG A 65 7.10 -21.66 13.80
N THR A 66 7.47 -22.43 14.81
CA THR A 66 8.76 -22.30 15.48
C THR A 66 9.89 -22.65 14.53
N ALA A 67 9.76 -23.76 13.80
CA ALA A 67 10.73 -24.16 12.78
C ALA A 67 10.92 -23.08 11.71
N ALA A 68 9.83 -22.52 11.18
CA ALA A 68 9.88 -21.45 10.18
C ALA A 68 10.59 -20.19 10.67
N ARG A 69 10.30 -19.76 11.92
CA ARG A 69 10.99 -18.62 12.53
C ARG A 69 12.48 -18.87 12.69
N LEU A 70 12.86 -20.02 13.27
CA LEU A 70 14.26 -20.37 13.48
C LEU A 70 15.02 -20.49 12.15
N LEU A 71 14.39 -21.04 11.10
CA LEU A 71 14.96 -21.04 9.75
C LEU A 71 15.18 -19.61 9.23
N ALA A 72 14.23 -18.69 9.43
CA ALA A 72 14.40 -17.30 9.03
C ALA A 72 15.57 -16.63 9.78
N ASP A 73 15.73 -16.91 11.08
CA ASP A 73 16.81 -16.38 11.90
C ASP A 73 18.20 -16.89 11.45
N LEU A 74 18.28 -18.10 10.87
CA LEU A 74 19.53 -18.64 10.28
C LEU A 74 19.96 -17.92 8.99
N GLY A 75 19.06 -17.20 8.32
CA GLY A 75 19.39 -16.39 7.14
C GLY A 75 19.66 -17.19 5.86
N PRO A 76 20.63 -16.77 5.01
CA PRO A 76 20.82 -17.31 3.66
C PRO A 76 20.88 -18.84 3.52
N PRO A 77 21.55 -19.60 4.41
CA PRO A 77 21.61 -21.07 4.32
C PRO A 77 20.24 -21.75 4.40
N ALA A 78 19.25 -21.13 5.04
CA ALA A 78 17.91 -21.69 5.21
C ALA A 78 16.95 -21.32 4.07
N ARG A 79 17.35 -20.45 3.13
CA ARG A 79 16.48 -19.97 2.05
C ARG A 79 15.83 -21.08 1.21
N PRO A 80 16.52 -22.17 0.81
CA PRO A 80 15.88 -23.25 0.05
C PRO A 80 14.73 -23.90 0.81
N ALA A 81 14.93 -24.19 2.10
CA ALA A 81 13.88 -24.76 2.96
C ALA A 81 12.70 -23.80 3.16
N LEU A 82 12.98 -22.50 3.29
CA LEU A 82 11.95 -21.47 3.38
C LEU A 82 11.20 -21.30 2.06
N ALA A 83 11.86 -21.44 0.91
CA ALA A 83 11.20 -21.40 -0.39
C ALA A 83 10.20 -22.57 -0.53
N GLU A 84 10.54 -23.77 -0.08
CA GLU A 84 9.59 -24.90 0.01
C GLU A 84 8.46 -24.61 1.00
N ALA A 85 8.74 -23.92 2.11
CA ALA A 85 7.75 -23.57 3.13
C ALA A 85 6.67 -22.59 2.64
N LEU A 86 6.84 -21.97 1.45
CA LEU A 86 5.79 -21.20 0.78
C LEU A 86 4.58 -22.06 0.37
N ASP A 87 4.70 -23.38 0.36
CA ASP A 87 3.60 -24.31 0.09
C ASP A 87 3.02 -24.95 1.36
N ASN A 88 3.41 -24.46 2.55
CA ASN A 88 2.92 -25.00 3.81
C ASN A 88 1.41 -24.80 4.00
N SER A 89 0.73 -25.76 4.61
CA SER A 89 -0.70 -25.66 4.92
C SER A 89 -1.03 -24.53 5.90
N ASP A 90 -0.10 -24.16 6.79
CA ASP A 90 -0.26 -23.04 7.72
C ASP A 90 0.18 -21.71 7.08
N PHE A 91 -0.76 -20.78 6.94
CA PHE A 91 -0.47 -19.47 6.34
C PHE A 91 0.57 -18.66 7.11
N LEU A 92 0.72 -18.87 8.44
CA LEU A 92 1.74 -18.17 9.21
C LEU A 92 3.15 -18.69 8.92
N VAL A 93 3.28 -19.97 8.56
CA VAL A 93 4.54 -20.55 8.08
C VAL A 93 4.86 -19.97 6.70
N ARG A 94 3.88 -19.96 5.78
CA ARG A 94 4.04 -19.35 4.45
C ARG A 94 4.44 -17.87 4.55
N ARG A 95 3.86 -17.14 5.50
CA ARG A 95 4.15 -15.71 5.71
C ARG A 95 5.59 -15.48 6.19
N ALA A 96 6.05 -16.26 7.17
CA ALA A 96 7.43 -16.17 7.66
C ALA A 96 8.43 -16.52 6.55
N ALA A 97 8.13 -17.58 5.80
CA ALA A 97 8.90 -17.97 4.63
C ALA A 97 8.99 -16.86 3.58
N LEU A 98 7.86 -16.23 3.22
CA LEU A 98 7.81 -15.17 2.22
C LEU A 98 8.70 -13.97 2.59
N TRP A 99 8.63 -13.51 3.84
CA TRP A 99 9.51 -12.45 4.34
C TRP A 99 10.98 -12.79 4.27
N ALA A 100 11.34 -14.05 4.55
CA ALA A 100 12.73 -14.47 4.61
C ALA A 100 13.35 -14.72 3.23
N VAL A 101 12.55 -15.12 2.23
CA VAL A 101 13.04 -15.39 0.86
C VAL A 101 12.95 -14.19 -0.06
N CYS A 102 12.06 -13.22 0.21
CA CYS A 102 11.94 -12.02 -0.61
C CYS A 102 12.90 -10.94 -0.11
N ASP A 103 13.92 -10.65 -0.91
CA ASP A 103 14.71 -9.44 -0.76
C ASP A 103 13.99 -8.28 -1.50
N PRO A 104 13.57 -7.20 -0.81
CA PRO A 104 12.87 -6.08 -1.42
C PRO A 104 13.74 -5.32 -2.44
N LEU A 105 15.04 -5.59 -2.52
CA LEU A 105 15.94 -4.99 -3.50
C LEU A 105 16.24 -5.90 -4.70
N SER A 106 15.65 -7.11 -4.76
CA SER A 106 15.93 -8.10 -5.81
C SER A 106 14.68 -8.47 -6.61
N ALA A 107 14.77 -8.37 -7.94
CA ALA A 107 13.73 -8.83 -8.87
C ALA A 107 13.47 -10.35 -8.78
N GLU A 108 14.36 -11.13 -8.16
CA GLU A 108 14.18 -12.56 -7.89
C GLU A 108 12.99 -12.84 -6.96
N ALA A 109 12.49 -11.84 -6.23
CA ALA A 109 11.30 -11.96 -5.40
C ALA A 109 10.01 -12.10 -6.23
N LEU A 110 9.98 -11.64 -7.49
CA LEU A 110 8.75 -11.51 -8.28
C LEU A 110 7.95 -12.81 -8.43
N PRO A 111 8.55 -13.99 -8.72
CA PRO A 111 7.79 -15.23 -8.80
C PRO A 111 7.11 -15.61 -7.47
N TYR A 112 7.80 -15.40 -6.34
CA TYR A 112 7.25 -15.68 -5.02
C TYR A 112 6.10 -14.73 -4.67
N LEU A 113 6.26 -13.43 -4.96
CA LEU A 113 5.22 -12.43 -4.74
C LEU A 113 4.01 -12.67 -5.64
N THR A 114 4.22 -13.02 -6.92
CA THR A 114 3.15 -13.34 -7.86
C THR A 114 2.31 -14.54 -7.38
N LYS A 115 2.97 -15.57 -6.83
CA LYS A 115 2.29 -16.72 -6.24
C LYS A 115 1.52 -16.32 -4.97
N ALA A 116 2.16 -15.57 -4.07
CA ALA A 116 1.56 -15.16 -2.80
C ALA A 116 0.38 -14.19 -2.96
N LEU A 117 0.33 -13.39 -4.03
CA LEU A 117 -0.82 -12.57 -4.39
C LEU A 117 -2.05 -13.38 -4.79
N LYS A 118 -1.90 -14.68 -5.09
CA LYS A 118 -3.01 -15.60 -5.41
C LYS A 118 -3.35 -16.53 -4.24
N ASP A 119 -2.76 -16.31 -3.07
CA ASP A 119 -2.96 -17.15 -1.90
C ASP A 119 -4.42 -17.06 -1.40
N PRO A 120 -5.05 -18.20 -1.02
CA PRO A 120 -6.42 -18.19 -0.51
C PRO A 120 -6.57 -17.33 0.76
N HIS A 121 -5.51 -17.19 1.56
CA HIS A 121 -5.55 -16.43 2.80
C HIS A 121 -5.24 -14.94 2.57
N PRO A 122 -6.12 -13.99 2.94
CA PRO A 122 -5.95 -12.57 2.65
C PRO A 122 -4.69 -11.96 3.29
N VAL A 123 -4.26 -12.46 4.46
CA VAL A 123 -2.99 -12.00 5.09
C VAL A 123 -1.77 -12.32 4.23
N MET A 124 -1.79 -13.42 3.46
CA MET A 124 -0.67 -13.74 2.55
C MET A 124 -0.63 -12.77 1.38
N ARG A 125 -1.78 -12.47 0.78
CA ARG A 125 -1.90 -11.47 -0.29
C ARG A 125 -1.49 -10.08 0.18
N LEU A 126 -1.89 -9.69 1.40
CA LEU A 126 -1.47 -8.44 2.04
C LEU A 126 0.04 -8.40 2.30
N THR A 127 0.63 -9.52 2.72
CA THR A 127 2.08 -9.59 2.91
C THR A 127 2.81 -9.44 1.57
N ALA A 128 2.33 -10.12 0.54
CA ALA A 128 2.89 -10.04 -0.80
C ALA A 128 2.82 -8.62 -1.37
N ILE A 129 1.70 -7.91 -1.20
CA ILE A 129 1.57 -6.54 -1.70
C ILE A 129 2.48 -5.57 -0.94
N ASN A 130 2.62 -5.71 0.38
CA ASN A 130 3.55 -4.87 1.17
C ASN A 130 5.01 -5.04 0.72
N LEU A 131 5.43 -6.27 0.46
CA LEU A 131 6.75 -6.57 -0.11
C LEU A 131 6.90 -6.03 -1.54
N LEU A 132 5.87 -6.19 -2.37
CA LEU A 132 5.87 -5.73 -3.76
C LEU A 132 5.99 -4.19 -3.87
N VAL A 133 5.39 -3.45 -2.94
CA VAL A 133 5.51 -1.98 -2.88
C VAL A 133 6.94 -1.53 -2.58
N GLN A 134 7.68 -2.31 -1.79
CA GLN A 134 9.08 -2.02 -1.48
C GLN A 134 10.03 -2.37 -2.62
N LEU A 135 9.59 -3.11 -3.64
CA LEU A 135 10.45 -3.58 -4.72
C LEU A 135 10.99 -2.42 -5.57
N GLN A 136 12.31 -2.34 -5.68
CA GLN A 136 13.01 -1.33 -6.49
C GLN A 136 13.93 -1.98 -7.55
N PRO A 137 14.03 -1.43 -8.78
CA PRO A 137 13.22 -0.32 -9.30
C PRO A 137 11.78 -0.75 -9.57
N ARG A 138 10.87 0.22 -9.61
CA ARG A 138 9.46 0.02 -9.96
C ARG A 138 9.30 -0.32 -11.45
N THR A 139 9.35 -1.60 -11.79
CA THR A 139 9.23 -2.09 -13.17
C THR A 139 7.76 -2.22 -13.62
N GLN A 140 7.55 -2.43 -14.93
CA GLN A 140 6.23 -2.68 -15.50
C GLN A 140 5.54 -3.92 -14.88
N PRO A 141 6.19 -5.09 -14.72
CA PRO A 141 5.58 -6.25 -14.05
C PRO A 141 5.10 -5.95 -12.62
N VAL A 142 5.85 -5.17 -11.84
CA VAL A 142 5.45 -4.75 -10.49
C VAL A 142 4.16 -3.92 -10.56
N THR A 143 4.10 -3.00 -11.51
CA THR A 143 2.94 -2.13 -11.72
C THR A 143 1.70 -2.93 -12.15
N GLU A 144 1.86 -3.94 -13.00
CA GLU A 144 0.78 -4.85 -13.41
C GLU A 144 0.23 -5.65 -12.22
N LEU A 145 1.10 -6.20 -11.36
CA LEU A 145 0.69 -6.90 -10.15
C LEU A 145 -0.04 -6.00 -9.16
N LEU A 146 0.39 -4.75 -9.03
CA LEU A 146 -0.32 -3.76 -8.19
C LEU A 146 -1.68 -3.41 -8.76
N ASN A 147 -1.80 -3.25 -10.07
CA ASN A 147 -3.10 -3.06 -10.72
C ASN A 147 -4.04 -4.26 -10.49
N GLN A 148 -3.52 -5.49 -10.52
CA GLN A 148 -4.29 -6.69 -10.20
C GLN A 148 -4.76 -6.70 -8.73
N ALA A 149 -3.87 -6.39 -7.79
CA ALA A 149 -4.17 -6.37 -6.36
C ALA A 149 -5.26 -5.35 -5.95
N ARG A 150 -5.53 -4.35 -6.79
CA ARG A 150 -6.66 -3.42 -6.57
C ARG A 150 -8.04 -4.06 -6.76
N GLN A 151 -8.11 -5.20 -7.43
CA GLN A 151 -9.36 -5.93 -7.60
C GLN A 151 -9.49 -7.07 -6.56
N ASP A 152 -8.62 -7.10 -5.55
CA ASP A 152 -8.68 -8.09 -4.47
C ASP A 152 -9.96 -7.95 -3.65
N ASP A 153 -10.52 -9.07 -3.20
CA ASP A 153 -11.70 -9.07 -2.32
C ASP A 153 -11.43 -8.39 -0.97
N SER A 154 -10.18 -8.44 -0.48
CA SER A 154 -9.75 -7.83 0.78
C SER A 154 -9.55 -6.33 0.63
N PRO A 155 -10.30 -5.48 1.38
CA PRO A 155 -10.09 -4.03 1.36
C PRO A 155 -8.67 -3.61 1.71
N ALA A 156 -8.03 -4.30 2.66
CA ALA A 156 -6.66 -4.00 3.07
C ALA A 156 -5.66 -4.17 1.91
N VAL A 157 -5.84 -5.18 1.06
CA VAL A 157 -4.96 -5.41 -0.10
C VAL A 157 -5.20 -4.34 -1.16
N ARG A 158 -6.47 -4.02 -1.46
CA ARG A 158 -6.83 -2.97 -2.41
C ARG A 158 -6.25 -1.61 -2.02
N ASN A 159 -6.38 -1.24 -0.75
CA ASN A 159 -5.95 0.06 -0.25
C ASN A 159 -4.44 0.25 -0.38
N VAL A 160 -3.63 -0.76 0.01
CA VAL A 160 -2.17 -0.70 -0.15
C VAL A 160 -1.79 -0.58 -1.63
N ALA A 161 -2.44 -1.35 -2.50
CA ALA A 161 -2.19 -1.28 -3.94
C ALA A 161 -2.59 0.08 -4.55
N ALA A 162 -3.71 0.63 -4.12
CA ALA A 162 -4.20 1.94 -4.54
C ALA A 162 -3.24 3.06 -4.13
N GLN A 163 -2.80 3.07 -2.87
CA GLN A 163 -1.84 4.03 -2.35
C GLN A 163 -0.50 3.95 -3.10
N ALA A 164 -0.01 2.74 -3.36
CA ALA A 164 1.25 2.54 -4.08
C ALA A 164 1.20 2.92 -5.56
N LEU A 165 0.00 3.19 -6.11
CA LEU A 165 -0.22 3.66 -7.47
C LEU A 165 -0.68 5.12 -7.49
N TRP A 166 -0.69 5.81 -6.35
CA TRP A 166 -1.06 7.20 -6.24
C TRP A 166 0.00 8.09 -6.90
N PRO A 167 -0.31 8.83 -7.99
CA PRO A 167 0.68 9.64 -8.68
C PRO A 167 0.75 11.09 -8.16
N PHE A 168 -0.17 11.49 -7.28
CA PHE A 168 -0.39 12.90 -6.94
C PHE A 168 0.42 13.31 -5.71
N HIS A 169 1.51 14.01 -5.96
CA HIS A 169 2.38 14.55 -4.93
C HIS A 169 2.60 16.04 -5.22
N LYS A 170 2.07 16.88 -4.36
CA LYS A 170 2.27 18.33 -4.40
C LYS A 170 2.11 18.84 -2.98
N GLU A 171 3.16 19.46 -2.46
CA GLU A 171 3.09 20.10 -1.15
C GLU A 171 2.23 21.37 -1.27
N PRO A 172 1.13 21.49 -0.50
CA PRO A 172 0.23 22.63 -0.57
C PRO A 172 0.85 23.81 0.17
N VAL A 173 1.78 24.53 -0.45
CA VAL A 173 2.30 25.78 0.11
C VAL A 173 1.44 26.93 -0.39
N SER A 174 0.55 27.40 0.50
CA SER A 174 -0.17 28.67 0.36
C SER A 174 0.81 29.79 0.04
N VAL A 175 0.45 30.67 -0.88
CA VAL A 175 1.24 31.86 -1.23
C VAL A 175 1.48 32.73 0.02
N ARG A 176 0.56 32.66 0.99
CA ARG A 176 0.66 33.37 2.27
C ARG A 176 1.76 32.87 3.20
N ASP A 177 2.15 31.61 3.03
CA ASP A 177 3.15 30.97 3.88
C ASP A 177 4.51 30.86 3.18
N ARG A 178 4.62 31.36 1.94
CA ARG A 178 5.85 31.37 1.15
C ARG A 178 6.85 32.37 1.74
N LYS A 179 8.00 31.86 2.15
CA LYS A 179 9.11 32.67 2.70
C LYS A 179 9.79 33.53 1.64
N ASP A 180 9.70 33.13 0.38
CA ASP A 180 10.25 33.82 -0.78
C ASP A 180 9.28 34.88 -1.36
N TRP A 181 8.10 35.06 -0.75
CA TRP A 181 7.14 36.08 -1.16
C TRP A 181 7.42 37.41 -0.47
N ASP A 182 7.67 38.45 -1.25
CA ASP A 182 8.09 39.79 -0.79
C ASP A 182 7.04 40.89 -1.00
N HIS A 183 5.84 40.53 -1.43
CA HIS A 183 4.71 41.45 -1.61
C HIS A 183 3.71 41.35 -0.45
N ASP A 184 3.12 42.49 -0.06
CA ASP A 184 1.94 42.51 0.81
C ASP A 184 0.85 41.62 0.22
N ILE A 185 0.18 40.80 1.04
CA ILE A 185 -0.92 39.95 0.57
C ILE A 185 -2.25 40.54 1.00
N LYS A 186 -3.04 40.98 0.03
CA LYS A 186 -4.40 41.49 0.22
C LYS A 186 -5.37 40.69 -0.63
N VAL A 187 -6.46 40.26 0.00
CA VAL A 187 -7.60 39.69 -0.73
C VAL A 187 -8.35 40.84 -1.38
N VAL A 188 -8.23 40.97 -2.70
CA VAL A 188 -8.88 42.04 -3.47
C VAL A 188 -10.26 41.62 -3.98
N GLN A 189 -10.50 40.31 -4.06
CA GLN A 189 -11.78 39.76 -4.46
C GLN A 189 -12.00 38.38 -3.84
N THR A 190 -13.23 38.11 -3.42
CA THR A 190 -13.68 36.79 -2.98
C THR A 190 -14.86 36.37 -3.85
N ILE A 191 -14.76 35.18 -4.44
CA ILE A 191 -15.79 34.64 -5.34
C ILE A 191 -16.27 33.32 -4.71
N PRO A 192 -17.53 33.23 -4.25
CA PRO A 192 -18.05 31.98 -3.70
C PRO A 192 -18.22 30.93 -4.81
N ILE A 193 -17.89 29.68 -4.50
CA ILE A 193 -18.22 28.55 -5.38
C ILE A 193 -19.71 28.22 -5.22
N PRO A 194 -20.45 27.97 -6.32
CA PRO A 194 -21.87 27.61 -6.23
C PRO A 194 -22.09 26.38 -5.34
N LYS A 195 -23.12 26.46 -4.49
CA LYS A 195 -23.51 25.36 -3.61
C LYS A 195 -24.08 24.17 -4.37
N GLU A 196 -24.83 24.48 -5.42
CA GLU A 196 -25.54 23.52 -6.27
C GLU A 196 -24.77 23.20 -7.56
N GLY A 197 -25.21 22.16 -8.26
CA GLY A 197 -24.65 21.77 -9.56
C GLY A 197 -23.43 20.85 -9.47
N TRP A 198 -23.22 20.23 -8.31
CA TRP A 198 -22.21 19.20 -8.11
C TRP A 198 -22.74 17.81 -8.43
N ARG A 199 -21.81 16.93 -8.76
CA ARG A 199 -21.97 15.50 -8.99
C ARG A 199 -21.21 14.73 -7.92
N PHE A 200 -21.78 13.63 -7.46
CA PHE A 200 -21.27 12.84 -6.34
C PHE A 200 -21.19 11.35 -6.66
N LYS A 201 -20.09 10.73 -6.23
CA LYS A 201 -19.89 9.29 -6.33
C LYS A 201 -19.05 8.75 -5.17
N THR A 202 -19.58 7.76 -4.48
CA THR A 202 -18.83 6.96 -3.50
C THR A 202 -17.80 6.07 -4.21
N ASP A 203 -16.64 5.88 -3.59
CA ASP A 203 -15.50 5.13 -4.11
C ASP A 203 -15.06 4.02 -3.12
N PRO A 204 -15.88 2.97 -2.94
CA PRO A 204 -15.59 1.89 -1.98
C PRO A 204 -14.36 1.05 -2.36
N LYS A 205 -13.87 1.19 -3.60
CA LYS A 205 -12.63 0.57 -4.07
C LYS A 205 -11.42 1.50 -3.96
N THR A 206 -11.63 2.78 -3.63
CA THR A 206 -10.61 3.83 -3.60
C THR A 206 -9.88 3.99 -4.94
N ASP A 207 -10.56 3.68 -6.05
CA ASP A 207 -9.97 3.56 -7.38
C ASP A 207 -10.33 4.67 -8.37
N GLY A 208 -11.11 5.67 -7.95
CA GLY A 208 -11.57 6.76 -8.80
C GLY A 208 -10.44 7.55 -9.49
N HIS A 209 -9.27 7.63 -8.85
CA HIS A 209 -8.10 8.27 -9.42
C HIS A 209 -7.52 7.51 -10.63
N LEU A 210 -7.56 6.18 -10.65
CA LEU A 210 -7.14 5.44 -11.86
C LEU A 210 -8.20 5.45 -12.94
N GLN A 211 -9.47 5.53 -12.55
CA GLN A 211 -10.57 5.76 -13.48
C GLN A 211 -10.58 7.20 -14.03
N LYS A 212 -9.63 8.05 -13.61
CA LYS A 212 -9.46 9.42 -14.08
C LYS A 212 -10.71 10.28 -13.87
N TRP A 213 -11.41 10.06 -12.75
CA TRP A 213 -12.58 10.85 -12.37
C TRP A 213 -12.27 12.35 -12.13
N TYR A 214 -11.01 12.75 -12.17
CA TYR A 214 -10.58 14.14 -12.13
C TYR A 214 -10.46 14.80 -13.51
N GLU A 215 -10.49 14.04 -14.61
CA GLU A 215 -10.28 14.61 -15.96
C GLU A 215 -11.48 15.45 -16.42
N PRO A 216 -11.26 16.58 -17.13
CA PRO A 216 -12.36 17.45 -17.57
C PRO A 216 -13.37 16.76 -18.49
N GLY A 217 -12.90 15.81 -19.32
CA GLY A 217 -13.73 15.10 -20.28
C GLY A 217 -14.42 13.84 -19.75
N PHE A 218 -14.24 13.49 -18.46
CA PHE A 218 -14.90 12.33 -17.88
C PHE A 218 -16.42 12.53 -17.81
N ASP A 219 -17.19 11.54 -18.28
CA ASP A 219 -18.65 11.53 -18.22
C ASP A 219 -19.17 11.14 -16.83
N ASP A 220 -19.70 12.14 -16.12
CA ASP A 220 -20.28 12.01 -14.79
C ASP A 220 -21.82 12.03 -14.79
N ALA A 221 -22.48 11.83 -15.95
CA ALA A 221 -23.94 11.88 -16.03
C ALA A 221 -24.65 10.84 -15.15
N SER A 222 -23.98 9.73 -14.82
CA SER A 222 -24.48 8.69 -13.92
C SER A 222 -24.28 8.98 -12.43
N TRP A 223 -23.57 10.05 -12.07
CA TRP A 223 -23.30 10.42 -10.69
C TRP A 223 -24.51 11.11 -10.07
N PHE A 224 -24.66 10.98 -8.75
CA PHE A 224 -25.75 11.62 -8.03
C PHE A 224 -25.59 13.14 -8.07
N ALA A 225 -26.70 13.88 -8.07
CA ALA A 225 -26.63 15.31 -7.78
C ALA A 225 -26.39 15.51 -6.28
N ILE A 226 -25.56 16.48 -5.93
CA ILE A 226 -25.29 16.85 -4.53
C ILE A 226 -25.09 18.36 -4.42
N ALA A 227 -25.31 18.90 -3.23
CA ALA A 227 -24.89 20.23 -2.83
C ALA A 227 -23.66 20.15 -1.91
N ILE A 228 -22.83 21.19 -1.94
CA ILE A 228 -21.82 21.43 -0.88
C ILE A 228 -22.45 22.27 0.24
N GLU A 229 -21.69 22.47 1.33
CA GLU A 229 -22.15 23.09 2.59
C GLU A 229 -23.21 22.27 3.35
N VAL A 230 -23.39 21.01 2.96
CA VAL A 230 -24.28 20.05 3.59
C VAL A 230 -23.57 18.70 3.58
N ALA A 231 -23.53 18.02 4.72
CA ALA A 231 -22.96 16.66 4.80
C ALA A 231 -23.70 15.70 3.85
N TRP A 232 -23.01 14.72 3.27
CA TRP A 232 -23.62 13.86 2.24
C TRP A 232 -24.70 12.93 2.83
N GLU A 233 -24.65 12.59 4.13
CA GLU A 233 -25.64 11.75 4.81
C GLU A 233 -26.99 12.47 4.90
N LYS A 234 -26.95 13.79 5.13
CA LYS A 234 -28.15 14.64 5.13
C LYS A 234 -28.79 14.76 3.75
N GLN A 235 -28.10 14.30 2.71
CA GLN A 235 -28.55 14.28 1.32
C GLN A 235 -28.88 12.86 0.84
N GLY A 236 -28.91 11.87 1.74
CA GLY A 236 -29.31 10.49 1.45
C GLY A 236 -28.17 9.53 1.11
N HIS A 237 -26.93 9.91 1.40
CA HIS A 237 -25.75 9.07 1.18
C HIS A 237 -25.18 8.57 2.51
N GLU A 238 -25.70 7.47 3.06
CA GLU A 238 -25.13 6.84 4.26
C GLU A 238 -23.86 6.07 3.88
N TYR A 239 -22.69 6.67 4.06
CA TYR A 239 -21.43 6.12 3.60
C TYR A 239 -20.21 6.71 4.32
N ASP A 240 -19.46 5.87 5.03
CA ASP A 240 -18.12 6.19 5.51
C ASP A 240 -17.09 5.67 4.48
N GLY A 241 -16.17 6.52 4.05
CA GLY A 241 -15.05 6.14 3.20
C GLY A 241 -14.63 7.23 2.22
N VAL A 242 -14.15 6.80 1.04
CA VAL A 242 -13.72 7.74 -0.01
C VAL A 242 -14.89 8.08 -0.91
N ALA A 243 -15.13 9.37 -1.16
CA ALA A 243 -16.10 9.84 -2.13
C ALA A 243 -15.53 10.97 -3.00
N TRP A 244 -16.16 11.22 -4.13
CA TRP A 244 -15.73 12.21 -5.11
C TRP A 244 -16.85 13.18 -5.43
N TYR A 245 -16.48 14.45 -5.50
CA TYR A 245 -17.27 15.57 -5.96
C TYR A 245 -16.72 16.05 -7.31
N ARG A 246 -17.60 16.29 -8.28
CA ARG A 246 -17.28 17.00 -9.52
C ARG A 246 -18.21 18.20 -9.65
N GLY A 247 -17.67 19.36 -9.94
CA GLY A 247 -18.42 20.60 -10.06
C GLY A 247 -17.80 21.53 -11.10
N GLY A 248 -18.42 22.69 -11.27
CA GLY A 248 -17.85 23.72 -12.11
C GLY A 248 -18.38 25.10 -11.76
N PHE A 249 -17.53 26.10 -12.01
CA PHE A 249 -17.79 27.50 -11.68
C PHE A 249 -17.22 28.40 -12.78
N GLU A 250 -17.82 29.57 -12.95
CA GLU A 250 -17.33 30.56 -13.91
C GLU A 250 -16.60 31.67 -13.17
N LEU A 251 -15.52 32.14 -13.79
CA LEU A 251 -14.79 33.29 -13.27
C LEU A 251 -14.99 34.50 -14.17
N PRO A 252 -14.97 35.71 -13.59
CA PRO A 252 -15.09 36.94 -14.35
C PRO A 252 -13.89 37.16 -15.28
N ALA A 253 -13.88 38.26 -16.02
CA ALA A 253 -12.70 38.70 -16.73
C ALA A 253 -11.49 38.82 -15.78
N LYS A 254 -10.29 38.50 -16.27
CA LYS A 254 -9.07 38.45 -15.48
C LYS A 254 -8.81 39.81 -14.79
N PRO A 255 -8.87 39.90 -13.45
CA PRO A 255 -8.48 41.11 -12.75
C PRO A 255 -6.95 41.22 -12.70
N ASP A 256 -6.46 42.39 -12.33
CA ASP A 256 -5.07 42.55 -11.92
C ASP A 256 -4.84 41.80 -10.60
N HIS A 257 -3.94 40.82 -10.58
CA HIS A 257 -3.66 39.95 -9.43
C HIS A 257 -2.24 39.41 -9.48
N LEU A 258 -1.71 39.06 -8.30
CA LEU A 258 -0.44 38.34 -8.15
C LEU A 258 -0.65 36.83 -8.01
N ALA A 259 -1.71 36.42 -7.31
CA ALA A 259 -2.02 35.03 -7.07
C ALA A 259 -3.52 34.79 -6.93
N VAL A 260 -3.92 33.52 -7.05
CA VAL A 260 -5.28 33.05 -6.85
C VAL A 260 -5.22 31.79 -6.00
N GLU A 261 -6.00 31.78 -4.92
CA GLU A 261 -6.15 30.60 -4.06
C GLU A 261 -7.59 30.12 -4.04
N ILE A 262 -7.76 28.81 -3.98
CA ILE A 262 -9.04 28.22 -3.56
C ILE A 262 -8.97 27.91 -2.07
N ARG A 263 -9.99 28.35 -1.35
CA ARG A 263 -10.13 28.18 0.09
C ARG A 263 -11.33 27.31 0.41
N PHE A 264 -11.08 26.24 1.13
CA PHE A 264 -12.11 25.40 1.73
C PHE A 264 -12.20 25.78 3.21
N GLU A 265 -13.39 26.19 3.67
CA GLU A 265 -13.58 26.51 5.09
C GLU A 265 -13.62 25.25 5.97
N ALA A 266 -14.03 24.12 5.41
CA ALA A 266 -13.81 22.76 5.92
C ALA A 266 -14.22 21.73 4.86
N VAL A 267 -13.50 20.62 4.85
CA VAL A 267 -13.88 19.36 4.24
C VAL A 267 -13.67 18.31 5.30
N ASP A 268 -14.55 17.31 5.35
CA ASP A 268 -14.39 16.23 6.31
C ASP A 268 -13.08 15.47 6.11
N GLU A 269 -12.41 15.17 7.23
CA GLU A 269 -11.03 14.71 7.45
C GLU A 269 -9.97 15.13 6.42
N CYS A 270 -9.98 14.52 5.24
CA CYS A 270 -8.98 14.70 4.20
C CYS A 270 -9.59 15.00 2.83
N ALA A 271 -8.92 15.87 2.07
CA ALA A 271 -9.33 16.29 0.73
C ALA A 271 -8.15 16.29 -0.26
N TRP A 272 -8.41 15.92 -1.51
CA TRP A 272 -7.49 16.07 -2.63
C TRP A 272 -8.22 16.80 -3.75
N VAL A 273 -7.59 17.81 -4.34
CA VAL A 273 -8.28 18.74 -5.23
C VAL A 273 -7.60 18.80 -6.59
N TRP A 274 -8.42 18.76 -7.64
CA TRP A 274 -8.02 19.00 -9.01
C TRP A 274 -8.82 20.16 -9.59
N LEU A 275 -8.14 21.01 -10.35
CA LEU A 275 -8.75 22.08 -11.13
C LEU A 275 -8.42 21.86 -12.61
N ASN A 276 -9.44 21.78 -13.45
CA ASN A 276 -9.31 21.54 -14.88
C ASN A 276 -8.44 20.31 -15.21
N GLY A 277 -8.57 19.24 -14.41
CA GLY A 277 -7.78 18.02 -14.52
C GLY A 277 -6.37 18.07 -13.92
N GLN A 278 -5.90 19.25 -13.49
CA GLN A 278 -4.59 19.41 -12.87
C GLN A 278 -4.69 19.26 -11.36
N TYR A 279 -3.81 18.46 -10.77
CA TYR A 279 -3.76 18.29 -9.32
C TYR A 279 -3.19 19.55 -8.66
N VAL A 280 -3.99 20.20 -7.80
CA VAL A 280 -3.62 21.49 -7.20
C VAL A 280 -3.12 21.34 -5.75
N GLY A 281 -3.48 20.25 -5.08
CA GLY A 281 -2.94 19.90 -3.76
C GLY A 281 -3.92 19.09 -2.92
N GLN A 282 -3.59 18.92 -1.63
CA GLN A 282 -4.35 18.15 -0.66
C GLN A 282 -4.40 18.82 0.71
N HIS A 283 -5.36 18.37 1.50
CA HIS A 283 -5.43 18.51 2.96
C HIS A 283 -5.51 17.10 3.51
N ASP A 284 -4.41 16.58 4.03
CA ASP A 284 -4.30 15.17 4.44
C ASP A 284 -3.61 15.10 5.79
N ILE A 285 -4.33 15.52 6.83
CA ILE A 285 -3.82 15.61 8.21
C ILE A 285 -4.53 14.65 9.18
N GLY A 286 -5.27 13.68 8.61
CA GLY A 286 -6.00 12.66 9.37
C GLY A 286 -7.34 13.16 9.93
N PRO A 287 -7.95 12.37 10.84
CA PRO A 287 -9.33 12.60 11.31
C PRO A 287 -9.56 13.97 11.94
N GLU A 288 -8.54 14.56 12.58
CA GLU A 288 -8.60 15.90 13.18
C GLU A 288 -8.71 17.04 12.16
N GLY A 289 -8.61 16.74 10.86
CA GLY A 289 -8.72 17.70 9.78
C GLY A 289 -10.13 18.16 9.45
N TRP A 290 -11.16 17.47 9.98
CA TRP A 290 -12.57 17.60 9.57
C TRP A 290 -13.16 19.01 9.65
N ASP A 291 -12.68 19.86 10.56
CA ASP A 291 -13.15 21.23 10.75
C ASP A 291 -12.11 22.31 10.41
N LYS A 292 -10.95 21.90 9.87
CA LYS A 292 -9.82 22.78 9.61
C LYS A 292 -9.90 23.38 8.20
N PRO A 293 -9.80 24.72 8.07
CA PRO A 293 -9.72 25.34 6.76
C PRO A 293 -8.36 25.09 6.13
N PHE A 294 -8.32 25.06 4.80
CA PHE A 294 -7.08 24.99 4.04
C PHE A 294 -7.20 25.79 2.73
N THR A 295 -6.05 26.21 2.20
CA THR A 295 -5.95 26.95 0.95
C THR A 295 -4.97 26.29 0.00
N LEU A 296 -5.28 26.34 -1.30
CA LEU A 296 -4.43 25.81 -2.36
C LEU A 296 -4.20 26.89 -3.41
N ASP A 297 -2.93 27.09 -3.79
CA ASP A 297 -2.56 27.94 -4.92
C ASP A 297 -3.01 27.30 -6.25
N ILE A 298 -3.86 28.03 -6.97
CA ILE A 298 -4.43 27.64 -8.26
C ILE A 298 -4.12 28.66 -9.35
N THR A 299 -3.16 29.55 -9.11
CA THR A 299 -2.85 30.71 -9.97
C THR A 299 -2.58 30.29 -11.43
N LYS A 300 -1.98 29.12 -11.64
CA LYS A 300 -1.60 28.63 -12.98
C LYS A 300 -2.71 27.83 -13.66
N GLU A 301 -3.58 27.21 -12.87
CA GLU A 301 -4.58 26.24 -13.34
C GLU A 301 -5.94 26.88 -13.64
N VAL A 302 -6.17 28.08 -13.13
CA VAL A 302 -7.44 28.81 -13.27
C VAL A 302 -7.63 29.42 -14.67
N LYS A 303 -8.86 29.33 -15.20
CA LYS A 303 -9.27 29.92 -16.48
C LYS A 303 -10.19 31.10 -16.25
N TRP A 304 -9.68 32.31 -16.47
CA TRP A 304 -10.45 33.54 -16.36
C TRP A 304 -11.42 33.72 -17.54
N GLY A 305 -12.59 34.31 -17.29
CA GLY A 305 -13.63 34.54 -18.29
C GLY A 305 -14.25 33.26 -18.87
N GLN A 306 -14.03 32.11 -18.22
CA GLN A 306 -14.43 30.80 -18.71
C GLN A 306 -14.95 29.93 -17.54
N ARG A 307 -15.63 28.85 -17.89
CA ARG A 307 -15.99 27.80 -16.95
C ARG A 307 -14.76 26.99 -16.56
N ASN A 308 -14.59 26.80 -15.25
CA ASN A 308 -13.60 25.93 -14.64
C ASN A 308 -14.30 24.68 -14.12
N GLN A 309 -13.63 23.53 -14.27
CA GLN A 309 -14.06 22.26 -13.71
C GLN A 309 -13.24 21.99 -12.45
N ILE A 310 -13.89 21.57 -11.37
CA ILE A 310 -13.25 21.20 -10.12
C ILE A 310 -13.65 19.78 -9.73
N THR A 311 -12.67 19.00 -9.29
CA THR A 311 -12.89 17.68 -8.69
C THR A 311 -12.29 17.68 -7.28
N VAL A 312 -13.03 17.15 -6.32
CA VAL A 312 -12.56 16.98 -4.94
C VAL A 312 -12.78 15.53 -4.55
N ARG A 313 -11.71 14.83 -4.17
CA ARG A 313 -11.79 13.56 -3.47
C ARG A 313 -11.81 13.86 -1.98
N VAL A 314 -12.74 13.26 -1.26
CA VAL A 314 -12.90 13.37 0.19
C VAL A 314 -12.73 12.00 0.81
N HIS A 315 -12.05 11.91 1.95
CA HIS A 315 -12.03 10.73 2.80
C HIS A 315 -12.67 11.09 4.13
N ASP A 316 -13.64 10.29 4.54
CA ASP A 316 -14.31 10.30 5.83
C ASP A 316 -14.16 8.91 6.42
N SER A 317 -13.71 8.79 7.67
CA SER A 317 -13.58 7.50 8.34
C SER A 317 -14.78 7.13 9.20
N ALA A 318 -15.61 8.09 9.59
CA ALA A 318 -16.79 7.88 10.42
C ALA A 318 -17.69 9.12 10.50
N TYR A 319 -18.99 8.84 10.63
CA TYR A 319 -20.07 9.78 10.98
C TYR A 319 -20.62 10.58 9.80
N ALA A 320 -20.12 11.80 9.59
CA ALA A 320 -20.77 12.76 8.69
C ALA A 320 -19.75 13.40 7.78
N GLY A 321 -19.71 12.96 6.53
CA GLY A 321 -18.68 13.37 5.60
C GLY A 321 -19.09 14.43 4.59
N GLY A 322 -18.09 14.91 3.86
CA GLY A 322 -18.25 15.77 2.68
C GLY A 322 -17.68 17.17 2.80
N ILE A 323 -17.99 17.99 1.79
CA ILE A 323 -17.62 19.40 1.76
C ILE A 323 -18.72 20.16 2.49
N TRP A 324 -18.64 20.21 3.82
CA TRP A 324 -19.76 20.66 4.67
C TRP A 324 -19.70 22.15 5.06
N LYS A 325 -18.68 22.89 4.61
CA LYS A 325 -18.57 24.35 4.75
C LYS A 325 -18.27 25.04 3.41
N PRO A 326 -18.40 26.38 3.33
CA PRO A 326 -18.22 27.11 2.08
C PRO A 326 -16.85 26.90 1.42
N VAL A 327 -16.86 26.95 0.09
CA VAL A 327 -15.65 26.98 -0.74
C VAL A 327 -15.65 28.30 -1.51
N LYS A 328 -14.50 28.96 -1.58
CA LYS A 328 -14.37 30.28 -2.23
C LYS A 328 -13.03 30.43 -2.92
N ILE A 329 -13.01 31.26 -3.96
CA ILE A 329 -11.80 31.72 -4.63
C ILE A 329 -11.40 33.06 -4.01
N GLU A 330 -10.13 33.20 -3.65
CA GLU A 330 -9.53 34.42 -3.15
C GLU A 330 -8.50 34.92 -4.15
N VAL A 331 -8.74 36.11 -4.70
CA VAL A 331 -7.82 36.80 -5.61
C VAL A 331 -6.92 37.67 -4.78
N LEU A 332 -5.61 37.48 -4.94
CA LEU A 332 -4.57 38.10 -4.12
C LEU A 332 -3.80 39.14 -4.91
N LYS A 333 -3.49 40.26 -4.27
CA LYS A 333 -2.63 41.31 -4.76
C LYS A 333 -1.74 41.83 -3.64
#